data_AF-A0A932J274-F1
#
_entry.id   AF-A0A932J274-F1
#
_cell.length_a   1.000
_cell.length_b   1.000
_cell.length_c   1.000
_cell.angle_alpha   90.00
_cell.angle_beta   90.00
_cell.angle_gamma   90.00
#
_symmetry.space_group_name_H-M   'P 1'
#
loop_
_entity.id
_entity.type
_entity.pdbx_description
1 polymer ?
#
loop_
_entity_poly.entity_id
_entity_poly.type
_entity_poly.pdbx_seq_one_letter_code
_entity_poly.pdbx_strand_id
1 'polypeptide(L)'
;MNRLPPWLQNMLRRSMATKGLAAPIIIIMLLSMMILPLPAMVLDMFFSFNIALAVIVLLTSLYTIKPLDFMAFPAILLVSTMLRLSLNVASTRVVLTVGHTGPDAAGKVIEAFGHFLIGGNYTVGIVVFIILTIINFTVVTKGAGRIA
;
A
#
# COMPACT_ATOMS: atom_id res chain seq x y z
N MET A 1 54.27 -1.20 17.60
CA MET A 1 54.48 0.26 17.51
C MET A 1 54.01 0.71 16.13
N ASN A 2 52.76 1.16 15.96
CA ASN A 2 52.37 1.93 14.77
C ASN A 2 51.21 2.84 15.17
N ARG A 3 51.57 4.02 15.66
CA ARG A 3 50.61 5.07 16.02
C ARG A 3 50.05 5.62 14.72
N LEU A 4 48.80 5.27 14.44
CA LEU A 4 48.03 5.94 13.39
C LEU A 4 48.06 7.46 13.67
N PRO A 5 48.17 8.31 12.63
CA PRO A 5 48.29 9.74 12.81
C PRO A 5 47.10 10.34 13.60
N PRO A 6 47.34 11.27 14.53
CA PRO A 6 46.29 11.84 15.40
C PRO A 6 45.20 12.59 14.61
N TRP A 7 45.53 13.12 13.44
CA TRP A 7 44.57 13.75 12.53
C TRP A 7 43.58 12.73 11.93
N LEU A 8 44.01 11.49 11.70
CA LEU A 8 43.19 10.42 11.11
C LEU A 8 42.19 9.88 12.14
N GLN A 9 42.61 9.77 13.40
CA GLN A 9 41.72 9.35 14.50
C GLN A 9 40.60 10.37 14.76
N ASN A 10 40.91 11.67 14.74
CA ASN A 10 39.87 12.71 14.91
C ASN A 10 38.88 12.75 13.73
N MET A 11 39.33 12.44 12.52
CA MET A 11 38.47 12.37 11.33
C MET A 11 37.57 11.12 11.34
N LEU A 12 38.09 9.97 11.78
CA LEU A 12 37.30 8.75 12.01
C LEU A 12 36.28 8.91 13.15
N ARG A 13 36.63 9.63 14.23
CA ARG A 13 35.73 9.86 15.37
C ARG A 13 34.60 10.84 15.05
N ARG A 14 34.84 11.87 14.24
CA ARG A 14 33.80 12.81 13.75
C ARG A 14 32.79 12.13 12.80
N SER A 15 33.26 11.22 11.94
CA SER A 15 32.40 10.43 11.04
C SER A 15 31.48 9.46 11.81
N MET A 16 31.96 8.89 12.92
CA MET A 16 31.15 8.02 13.79
C MET A 16 30.11 8.81 14.61
N ALA A 17 30.37 10.06 14.98
CA ALA A 17 29.40 10.90 15.69
C ALA A 17 28.22 11.33 14.78
N THR A 18 28.45 11.56 13.49
CA THR A 18 27.39 11.85 12.51
C THR A 18 26.53 10.63 12.16
N LYS A 19 27.05 9.40 12.34
CA LYS A 19 26.27 8.16 12.14
C LYS A 19 25.20 7.93 13.21
N GLY A 20 25.36 8.48 14.41
CA GLY A 20 24.36 8.37 15.49
C GLY A 20 23.08 9.17 15.25
N LEU A 21 23.15 10.25 14.45
CA LEU A 21 21.99 11.08 14.09
C LEU A 21 21.31 10.64 12.79
N ALA A 22 22.00 9.84 11.96
CA ALA A 22 21.45 9.34 10.70
C ALA A 22 20.22 8.44 10.92
N ALA A 23 20.24 7.54 11.92
CA ALA A 23 19.10 6.67 12.21
C ALA A 23 17.84 7.44 12.65
N PRO A 24 17.90 8.39 13.61
CA PRO A 24 16.75 9.26 13.93
C PRO A 24 16.22 10.06 12.74
N ILE A 25 17.10 10.62 11.91
CA ILE A 25 16.72 11.41 10.73
C ILE A 25 16.00 10.53 9.70
N ILE A 26 16.50 9.32 9.45
CA ILE A 26 15.86 8.37 8.53
C ILE A 26 14.49 7.94 9.07
N ILE A 27 14.35 7.69 10.38
CA ILE A 27 13.06 7.36 11.01
C ILE A 27 12.08 8.55 10.90
N ILE A 28 12.52 9.78 11.17
CA ILE A 28 11.68 10.99 11.04
C ILE A 28 11.30 11.22 9.58
N MET A 29 12.20 10.98 8.62
CA MET A 29 11.92 11.09 7.19
C MET A 29 10.89 10.03 6.73
N LEU A 30 11.03 8.80 7.20
CA LEU A 30 10.12 7.69 6.89
C LEU A 30 8.73 7.91 7.53
N LEU A 31 8.68 8.40 8.77
CA LEU A 31 7.46 8.88 9.41
C LEU A 31 6.85 10.07 8.66
N SER A 32 7.66 11.03 8.20
CA SER A 32 7.18 12.21 7.48
C SER A 32 6.54 11.84 6.13
N MET A 33 7.08 10.83 5.44
CA MET A 33 6.52 10.31 4.19
C MET A 33 5.22 9.53 4.44
N MET A 34 5.06 8.93 5.63
CA MET A 34 3.80 8.37 6.13
C MET A 34 2.79 9.46 6.57
N ILE A 35 3.25 10.69 6.82
CA ILE A 35 2.44 11.86 7.18
C ILE A 35 1.97 12.64 5.95
N LEU A 36 2.80 12.84 4.91
CA LEU A 36 2.51 13.77 3.80
C LEU A 36 1.44 13.27 2.80
N PRO A 37 0.17 13.73 2.90
CA PRO A 37 -0.95 13.16 2.14
C PRO A 37 -0.71 13.26 0.63
N LEU A 38 -0.96 12.17 -0.10
CA LEU A 38 -0.91 12.18 -1.55
C LEU A 38 -2.11 12.98 -2.10
N PRO A 39 -1.93 13.75 -3.20
CA PRO A 39 -3.05 14.44 -3.85
C PRO A 39 -4.13 13.44 -4.27
N ALA A 40 -5.40 13.76 -4.00
CA ALA A 40 -6.54 12.89 -4.28
C ALA A 40 -6.62 12.47 -5.77
N MET A 41 -6.24 13.34 -6.70
CA MET A 41 -6.22 13.04 -8.14
C MET A 41 -5.27 11.88 -8.50
N VAL A 42 -4.10 11.82 -7.87
CA VAL A 42 -3.12 10.76 -8.12
C VAL A 42 -3.61 9.44 -7.53
N LEU A 43 -4.21 9.49 -6.34
CA LEU A 43 -4.80 8.33 -5.69
C LEU A 43 -5.93 7.69 -6.52
N ASP A 44 -6.84 8.50 -7.06
CA ASP A 44 -7.94 8.03 -7.92
C ASP A 44 -7.41 7.37 -9.21
N MET A 45 -6.36 7.93 -9.82
CA MET A 45 -5.74 7.35 -11.02
C MET A 45 -5.16 5.97 -10.73
N PHE A 46 -4.42 5.81 -9.62
CA PHE A 46 -3.84 4.53 -9.25
C PHE A 46 -4.89 3.50 -8.80
N PHE A 47 -5.95 3.92 -8.10
CA PHE A 47 -7.07 3.01 -7.78
C PHE A 47 -7.77 2.51 -9.03
N SER A 48 -8.10 3.41 -9.95
CA SER A 48 -8.76 3.07 -11.22
C SER A 48 -7.89 2.13 -12.05
N PHE A 49 -6.58 2.41 -12.12
CA PHE A 49 -5.60 1.55 -12.76
C PHE A 49 -5.50 0.17 -12.09
N ASN A 50 -5.50 0.10 -10.76
CA ASN A 50 -5.44 -1.17 -10.02
C ASN A 50 -6.66 -2.05 -10.31
N ILE A 51 -7.86 -1.46 -10.34
CA ILE A 51 -9.09 -2.17 -10.67
C ILE A 51 -9.05 -2.66 -12.13
N ALA A 52 -8.64 -1.81 -13.07
CA ALA A 52 -8.50 -2.20 -14.48
C ALA A 52 -7.50 -3.36 -14.64
N LEU A 53 -6.33 -3.29 -13.99
CA LEU A 53 -5.34 -4.36 -14.00
C LEU A 53 -5.91 -5.65 -13.40
N ALA A 54 -6.65 -5.57 -12.30
CA ALA A 54 -7.30 -6.73 -11.69
C ALA A 54 -8.29 -7.41 -12.66
N VAL A 55 -9.09 -6.63 -13.39
CA VAL A 55 -10.03 -7.15 -14.40
C VAL A 55 -9.28 -7.76 -15.59
N ILE A 56 -8.21 -7.13 -16.07
CA ILE A 56 -7.38 -7.69 -17.14
C ILE A 56 -6.80 -9.04 -16.71
N VAL A 57 -6.20 -9.12 -15.52
CA VAL A 57 -5.64 -10.37 -14.99
C VAL A 57 -6.72 -11.45 -14.83
N LEU A 58 -7.90 -11.08 -14.36
CA LEU A 58 -9.05 -11.99 -14.27
C LEU A 58 -9.43 -12.54 -15.64
N LEU A 59 -9.62 -11.67 -16.64
CA LEU A 59 -9.97 -12.07 -18.00
C LEU A 59 -8.86 -12.93 -18.63
N THR A 60 -7.60 -12.54 -18.48
CA THR A 60 -6.46 -13.34 -18.94
C THR A 60 -6.48 -14.72 -18.29
N SER A 61 -6.72 -14.83 -16.98
CA SER A 61 -6.78 -16.13 -16.29
C SER A 61 -7.94 -17.02 -16.77
N LEU A 62 -9.07 -16.41 -17.15
CA LEU A 62 -10.24 -17.14 -17.66
C LEU A 62 -10.04 -17.67 -19.09
N TYR A 63 -9.26 -16.98 -19.92
CA TYR A 63 -9.06 -17.34 -21.32
C TYR A 63 -7.74 -18.05 -21.61
N THR A 64 -6.85 -18.18 -20.62
CA THR A 64 -5.54 -18.82 -20.80
C THR A 64 -5.65 -20.35 -20.75
N ILE A 65 -5.27 -21.01 -21.85
CA ILE A 65 -5.30 -22.49 -22.00
C ILE A 65 -3.88 -23.10 -21.93
N LYS A 66 -2.83 -22.31 -22.21
CA LYS A 66 -1.45 -22.81 -22.32
C LYS A 66 -0.67 -22.65 -21.00
N PRO A 67 0.05 -23.68 -20.53
CA PRO A 67 0.82 -23.64 -19.28
C PRO A 67 2.05 -22.71 -19.31
N LEU A 68 2.46 -22.21 -20.48
CA LEU A 68 3.56 -21.24 -20.61
C LEU A 68 3.15 -19.84 -20.11
N ASP A 69 1.89 -19.46 -20.31
CA ASP A 69 1.32 -18.18 -19.86
C ASP A 69 1.15 -18.16 -18.32
N PHE A 70 1.14 -19.33 -17.69
CA PHE A 70 1.14 -19.49 -16.23
C PHE A 70 2.45 -19.05 -15.58
N MET A 71 3.59 -18.97 -16.30
CA MET A 71 4.85 -18.51 -15.70
C MET A 71 4.87 -16.99 -15.45
N ALA A 72 4.21 -16.19 -16.30
CA ALA A 72 4.08 -14.75 -16.08
C ALA A 72 3.04 -14.41 -15.00
N PHE A 73 2.10 -15.32 -14.75
CA PHE A 73 0.96 -15.10 -13.87
C PHE A 73 1.34 -14.81 -12.40
N PRO A 74 2.21 -15.60 -11.72
CA PRO A 74 2.67 -15.31 -10.36
C PRO A 74 3.36 -13.95 -10.21
N ALA A 75 4.18 -13.57 -11.20
CA ALA A 75 4.88 -12.28 -11.16
C ALA A 75 3.91 -11.10 -11.25
N ILE A 76 2.90 -11.18 -12.14
CA ILE A 76 1.86 -10.16 -12.28
C ILE A 76 1.01 -10.08 -11.01
N LEU A 77 0.66 -11.23 -10.41
CA LEU A 77 -0.06 -11.26 -9.13
C LEU A 77 0.76 -10.64 -8.00
N LEU A 78 2.07 -10.89 -7.93
CA LEU A 78 2.96 -10.34 -6.91
C LEU A 78 3.08 -8.81 -7.02
N VAL A 79 3.25 -8.29 -8.25
CA VAL A 79 3.26 -6.84 -8.49
C VAL A 79 1.89 -6.22 -8.19
N SER A 80 0.80 -6.85 -8.62
CA SER A 80 -0.57 -6.38 -8.37
C SER A 80 -0.89 -6.33 -6.87
N THR A 81 -0.48 -7.33 -6.10
CA THR A 81 -0.67 -7.37 -4.65
C THR A 81 0.14 -6.31 -3.92
N MET A 82 1.39 -6.05 -4.32
CA MET A 82 2.19 -4.94 -3.80
C MET A 82 1.54 -3.57 -4.10
N LEU A 83 1.02 -3.38 -5.31
CA LEU A 83 0.27 -2.17 -5.68
C LEU A 83 -1.00 -2.01 -4.82
N ARG A 84 -1.74 -3.10 -4.57
CA ARG A 84 -2.91 -3.08 -3.68
C ARG A 84 -2.55 -2.69 -2.25
N LEU A 85 -1.49 -3.28 -1.70
CA LEU A 85 -1.05 -3.00 -0.33
C LEU A 85 -0.67 -1.53 -0.16
N SER A 86 0.13 -1.00 -1.09
CA SER A 86 0.56 0.42 -1.06
C SER A 86 -0.62 1.39 -1.21
N LEU A 87 -1.58 1.10 -2.11
CA LEU A 87 -2.76 1.94 -2.28
C LEU A 87 -3.69 1.92 -1.06
N ASN A 88 -3.86 0.77 -0.40
CA ASN A 88 -4.68 0.69 0.81
C ASN A 88 -4.09 1.51 1.98
N VAL A 89 -2.76 1.48 2.16
CA VAL A 89 -2.09 2.29 3.19
C VAL A 89 -2.14 3.79 2.84
N ALA A 90 -1.94 4.14 1.57
CA ALA A 90 -2.06 5.53 1.12
C ALA A 90 -3.50 6.06 1.26
N SER A 91 -4.50 5.28 0.88
CA SER A 91 -5.90 5.67 0.89
C SER A 91 -6.44 5.87 2.29
N THR A 92 -6.12 4.95 3.22
CA THR A 92 -6.55 5.07 4.62
C THR A 92 -6.01 6.33 5.28
N ARG A 93 -4.76 6.71 4.99
CA ARG A 93 -4.21 7.98 5.48
C ARG A 93 -4.92 9.20 4.89
N VAL A 94 -5.12 9.25 3.57
CA VAL A 94 -5.81 10.38 2.92
C VAL A 94 -7.24 10.52 3.45
N VAL A 95 -7.96 9.41 3.62
CA VAL A 95 -9.31 9.38 4.21
C VAL A 95 -9.30 9.89 5.66
N LEU A 96 -8.34 9.46 6.50
CA LEU A 96 -8.27 9.88 7.91
C LEU A 96 -7.80 11.33 8.08
N THR A 97 -6.90 11.81 7.23
CA THR A 97 -6.33 13.17 7.35
C THR A 97 -7.17 14.23 6.66
N VAL A 98 -7.83 13.92 5.54
CA VAL A 98 -8.53 14.92 4.72
C VAL A 98 -10.04 14.64 4.64
N GLY A 99 -10.51 13.43 4.94
CA GLY A 99 -11.92 13.06 4.84
C GLY A 99 -12.87 13.84 5.77
N HIS A 100 -12.34 14.52 6.79
CA HIS A 100 -13.14 15.41 7.65
C HIS A 100 -13.53 16.73 6.95
N THR A 101 -12.90 17.08 5.82
CA THR A 101 -13.20 18.29 5.03
C THR A 101 -14.33 18.10 4.01
N GLY A 102 -14.80 16.87 3.83
CA GLY A 102 -15.90 16.51 2.94
C GLY A 102 -15.69 15.14 2.28
N PRO A 103 -16.76 14.45 1.86
CA PRO A 103 -16.67 13.13 1.22
C PRO A 103 -15.87 13.15 -0.09
N ASP A 104 -15.92 14.25 -0.83
CA ASP A 104 -15.22 14.47 -2.12
C ASP A 104 -13.70 14.70 -1.93
N ALA A 105 -13.25 14.97 -0.70
CA ALA A 105 -11.87 15.35 -0.41
C ALA A 105 -10.88 14.18 -0.37
N ALA A 106 -11.39 12.94 -0.22
CA ALA A 106 -10.57 11.74 -0.21
C ALA A 106 -10.27 11.20 -1.64
N GLY A 107 -11.03 11.63 -2.64
CA GLY A 107 -10.99 11.12 -4.01
C GLY A 107 -12.38 10.68 -4.48
N LYS A 108 -12.70 10.95 -5.74
CA LYS A 108 -14.02 10.69 -6.35
C LYS A 108 -14.30 9.20 -6.49
N VAL A 109 -13.26 8.39 -6.72
CA VAL A 109 -13.41 6.94 -6.80
C VAL A 109 -13.81 6.41 -5.42
N ILE A 110 -13.14 6.86 -4.37
CA ILE A 110 -13.44 6.45 -2.99
C ILE A 110 -14.84 6.91 -2.57
N GLU A 111 -15.26 8.13 -2.90
CA GLU A 111 -16.62 8.62 -2.63
C GLU A 111 -17.68 7.78 -3.35
N ALA A 112 -17.49 7.52 -4.65
CA ALA A 112 -18.43 6.73 -5.45
C ALA A 112 -18.56 5.29 -4.93
N PHE A 113 -17.44 4.64 -4.61
CA PHE A 113 -17.44 3.30 -4.00
C PHE A 113 -18.08 3.30 -2.62
N GLY A 114 -17.81 4.33 -1.81
CA GLY A 114 -18.43 4.52 -0.50
C GLY A 114 -19.94 4.59 -0.61
N HIS A 115 -20.44 5.53 -1.41
CA HIS A 115 -21.88 5.72 -1.65
C HIS A 115 -22.55 4.45 -2.19
N PHE A 116 -21.90 3.75 -3.13
CA PHE A 116 -22.39 2.49 -3.68
C PHE A 116 -22.47 1.37 -2.61
N LEU A 117 -21.51 1.31 -1.69
CA LEU A 117 -21.45 0.28 -0.65
C LEU A 117 -22.50 0.50 0.45
N ILE A 118 -22.70 1.75 0.89
CA ILE A 118 -23.70 2.06 1.94
C ILE A 118 -25.13 2.15 1.39
N GLY A 119 -25.33 2.42 0.10
CA GLY A 119 -26.67 2.50 -0.50
C GLY A 119 -27.61 3.49 0.20
N GLY A 120 -27.06 4.54 0.84
CA GLY A 120 -27.81 5.51 1.64
C GLY A 120 -28.10 5.10 3.08
N ASN A 121 -27.71 3.90 3.53
CA ASN A 121 -27.86 3.44 4.90
C ASN A 121 -26.53 2.99 5.50
N TYR A 122 -26.01 3.76 6.46
CA TYR A 122 -24.76 3.46 7.15
C TYR A 122 -24.77 2.08 7.85
N THR A 123 -25.92 1.61 8.33
CA THR A 123 -26.07 0.27 8.92
C THR A 123 -25.74 -0.82 7.90
N VAL A 124 -26.21 -0.67 6.66
CA VAL A 124 -25.92 -1.63 5.57
C VAL A 124 -24.41 -1.64 5.30
N GLY A 125 -23.78 -0.46 5.23
CA GLY A 125 -22.34 -0.37 5.00
C GLY A 125 -21.50 -1.05 6.08
N ILE A 126 -21.84 -0.88 7.36
CA ILE A 126 -21.12 -1.55 8.46
C ILE A 126 -21.26 -3.07 8.35
N VAL A 127 -22.47 -3.57 8.07
CA VAL A 127 -22.70 -5.02 7.90
C VAL A 127 -21.89 -5.58 6.73
N VAL A 128 -21.91 -4.91 5.57
CA VAL A 128 -21.14 -5.31 4.39
C VAL A 128 -19.64 -5.25 4.67
N PHE A 129 -19.16 -4.22 5.37
CA PHE A 129 -17.75 -4.09 5.75
C PHE A 129 -17.27 -5.26 6.62
N ILE A 130 -18.07 -5.69 7.60
CA ILE A 130 -17.76 -6.86 8.44
C ILE A 130 -17.69 -8.12 7.58
N ILE A 131 -18.68 -8.34 6.70
CA ILE A 131 -18.69 -9.51 5.79
C ILE A 131 -17.43 -9.54 4.93
N LEU A 132 -17.08 -8.41 4.28
CA LEU A 132 -15.90 -8.32 3.44
C LEU A 132 -14.60 -8.53 4.22
N THR A 133 -14.51 -8.00 5.44
CA THR A 133 -13.33 -8.18 6.32
C THR A 133 -13.16 -9.66 6.69
N ILE A 134 -14.25 -10.34 7.06
CA ILE A 134 -14.23 -11.77 7.39
C ILE A 134 -13.83 -12.60 6.17
N ILE A 135 -14.39 -12.30 4.99
CA ILE A 135 -14.04 -13.00 3.75
C ILE A 135 -12.57 -12.77 3.41
N ASN A 136 -12.09 -11.52 3.47
CA ASN A 136 -10.71 -11.17 3.17
C ASN A 136 -9.74 -11.94 4.06
N PHE A 137 -9.98 -11.97 5.38
CA PHE A 137 -9.14 -12.72 6.30
C PHE A 137 -9.27 -14.22 6.05
N THR A 138 -10.49 -14.77 6.07
CA THR A 138 -10.75 -16.22 5.93
C THR A 138 -10.18 -16.78 4.63
N VAL A 139 -10.31 -16.08 3.51
CA VAL A 139 -9.80 -16.53 2.20
C VAL A 139 -8.28 -16.45 2.16
N VAL A 140 -7.65 -15.41 2.72
CA VAL A 140 -6.18 -15.31 2.77
C VAL A 140 -5.61 -16.42 3.66
N THR A 141 -6.15 -16.63 4.86
CA THR A 141 -5.66 -17.66 5.79
C THR A 141 -5.91 -19.07 5.25
N LYS A 142 -7.08 -19.35 4.66
CA LYS A 142 -7.41 -20.68 4.11
C LYS A 142 -6.79 -20.94 2.74
N GLY A 143 -6.57 -19.90 1.93
CA GLY A 143 -5.96 -19.99 0.60
C GLY A 143 -4.45 -20.28 0.65
N ALA A 144 -3.74 -19.69 1.61
CA ALA A 144 -2.30 -19.96 1.80
C ALA A 144 -2.03 -21.39 2.31
N GLY A 145 -2.92 -21.95 3.14
CA GLY A 145 -2.76 -23.27 3.74
C GLY A 145 -2.95 -24.47 2.80
N ARG A 146 -3.37 -24.27 1.55
CA ARG A 146 -3.53 -25.37 0.56
C ARG A 146 -2.28 -25.64 -0.29
N ILE A 147 -1.24 -24.82 -0.16
CA ILE A 147 -0.05 -24.85 -1.03
C ILE A 147 1.25 -25.07 -0.23
N ALA A 148 1.15 -25.24 1.10
CA ALA A 148 2.27 -25.52 2.01
C ALA A 148 2.18 -26.95 2.57
#